data_AF-A0A1A7WGY2-F1
#
_entry.id   AF-A0A1A7WGY2-F1
#
_cell.length_a   1.000
_cell.length_b   1.000
_cell.length_c   1.000
_cell.angle_alpha   90.00
_cell.angle_beta   90.00
_cell.angle_gamma   90.00
#
_symmetry.space_group_name_H-M   'P 1'
#
loop_
_entity.id
_entity.type
_entity.pdbx_description
1 polymer ?
#
loop_
_entity_poly.entity_id
_entity_poly.type
_entity_poly.pdbx_seq_one_letter_code
_entity_poly.pdbx_strand_id
1 'polypeptide(L)'
;MCETQQSELSVVMDLLHIDLEDEEEDKRAGREDAASSRNVLRKQRNWERQLAARKSRRKEEKQRRKFNRVQEFDADSDRPQLSKRVQKAITKERLAEAQSTGLRLCVDLSMTDCMSDKEISRLAG
;
A
#
# COMPACT_ATOMS: atom_id res chain seq x y z
N MET A 1 21.88 14.93 50.59
CA MET A 1 21.86 15.44 49.20
C MET A 1 20.67 14.83 48.45
N CYS A 2 19.42 15.03 48.90
CA CYS A 2 18.20 14.49 48.24
C CYS A 2 16.93 15.26 48.71
N GLU A 3 16.94 16.59 48.74
CA GLU A 3 15.70 17.36 49.02
C GLU A 3 15.43 18.44 47.96
N THR A 4 16.46 19.04 47.38
CA THR A 4 16.33 20.03 46.30
C THR A 4 15.76 19.47 44.99
N GLN A 5 15.99 18.18 44.68
CA GLN A 5 15.44 17.54 43.47
C GLN A 5 13.93 17.29 43.52
N GLN A 6 13.36 17.10 44.72
CA GLN A 6 11.92 16.86 44.85
C GLN A 6 11.11 18.13 44.60
N SER A 7 11.65 19.30 44.98
CA SER A 7 11.00 20.58 44.77
C SER A 7 10.97 20.99 43.29
N GLU A 8 12.02 20.67 42.52
CA GLU A 8 12.05 20.93 41.08
C GLU A 8 11.05 20.05 40.32
N LEU A 9 10.92 18.76 40.70
CA LEU A 9 9.93 17.86 40.14
C LEU A 9 8.49 18.27 40.45
N SER A 10 8.23 18.82 41.64
CA SER A 10 6.92 19.37 42.02
C SER A 10 6.51 20.53 41.11
N VAL A 11 7.44 21.46 40.83
CA VAL A 11 7.18 22.62 39.96
C VAL A 11 6.99 22.21 38.50
N VAL A 12 7.70 21.18 38.03
CA VAL A 12 7.52 20.64 36.68
C VAL A 12 6.17 19.91 36.54
N MET A 13 5.69 19.24 37.58
CA MET A 13 4.38 18.61 37.57
C MET A 13 3.25 19.64 37.58
N ASP A 14 3.34 20.70 38.38
CA ASP A 14 2.37 21.81 38.36
C ASP A 14 2.29 22.49 36.98
N LEU A 15 3.41 22.61 36.27
CA LEU A 15 3.46 23.16 34.91
C LEU A 15 2.83 22.23 33.84
N LEU A 16 2.73 20.93 34.12
CA LEU A 16 2.13 19.93 33.24
C LEU A 16 0.63 19.70 33.50
N HIS A 17 0.04 20.37 34.50
CA HIS A 17 -1.40 20.40 34.68
C HIS A 17 -2.03 21.29 33.61
N ILE A 18 -2.37 20.67 32.50
CA ILE A 18 -3.32 21.24 31.55
C ILE A 18 -4.69 20.94 32.14
N ASP A 19 -5.37 21.98 32.62
CA ASP A 19 -6.77 21.90 33.03
C ASP A 19 -7.61 21.49 31.82
N LEU A 20 -7.91 20.20 31.71
CA LEU A 20 -8.97 19.71 30.83
C LEU A 20 -10.27 19.92 31.59
N GLU A 21 -10.83 21.13 31.46
CA GLU A 21 -12.23 21.36 31.82
C GLU A 21 -13.09 20.37 31.02
N ASP A 22 -13.66 19.40 31.72
CA ASP A 22 -14.74 18.54 31.25
C ASP A 22 -16.00 19.42 31.09
N GLU A 23 -16.05 20.19 30.00
CA GLU A 23 -17.26 20.90 29.59
C GLU A 23 -18.22 19.90 28.92
N GLU A 24 -18.82 19.04 29.74
CA GLU A 24 -20.20 18.60 29.50
C GLU A 24 -21.13 19.80 29.71
N GLU A 25 -21.15 20.74 28.77
CA GLU A 25 -22.29 21.63 28.58
C GLU A 25 -22.68 21.74 27.10
N ASP A 26 -23.44 20.73 26.67
CA ASP A 26 -24.25 20.78 25.46
C ASP A 26 -25.33 21.87 25.61
N LYS A 27 -24.98 23.13 25.34
CA LYS A 27 -25.92 24.26 25.16
C LYS A 27 -25.24 25.53 24.65
N ARG A 28 -24.80 25.53 23.38
CA ARG A 28 -24.85 26.71 22.48
C ARG A 28 -24.39 26.32 21.07
N ALA A 29 -25.26 25.61 20.35
CA ALA A 29 -25.32 25.75 18.91
C ALA A 29 -25.71 27.20 18.58
N GLY A 30 -24.73 28.08 18.39
CA GLY A 30 -25.02 29.43 17.93
C GLY A 30 -23.92 30.44 18.17
N ARG A 31 -23.27 30.82 17.05
CA ARG A 31 -22.82 32.19 16.75
C ARG A 31 -21.33 32.53 16.87
N GLU A 32 -20.42 31.56 16.76
CA GLU A 32 -18.98 31.87 16.49
C GLU A 32 -18.38 31.16 15.26
N ASP A 33 -19.11 30.23 14.62
CA ASP A 33 -18.67 29.60 13.36
C ASP A 33 -18.81 30.52 12.12
N ALA A 34 -19.17 31.78 12.30
CA ALA A 34 -19.66 32.65 11.22
C ALA A 34 -18.69 33.74 10.75
N ALA A 35 -17.36 33.55 10.89
CA ALA A 35 -16.39 34.48 10.28
C ALA A 35 -15.24 33.80 9.53
N SER A 36 -15.31 32.49 9.29
CA SER A 36 -14.38 31.87 8.34
C SER A 36 -14.70 32.39 6.93
N SER A 37 -13.73 33.06 6.29
CA SER A 37 -13.92 33.58 4.94
C SER A 37 -14.44 32.49 4.01
N ARG A 38 -15.29 32.84 3.03
CA ARG A 38 -15.88 31.90 2.06
C ARG A 38 -14.84 30.98 1.39
N ASN A 39 -13.58 31.44 1.30
CA ASN A 39 -12.46 30.67 0.77
C ASN A 39 -11.99 29.56 1.73
N VAL A 40 -11.95 29.82 3.04
CA VAL A 40 -11.58 28.83 4.07
C VAL A 40 -12.56 27.66 4.05
N LEU A 41 -13.87 27.95 4.11
CA LEU A 41 -14.92 26.92 4.04
C LEU A 41 -14.87 26.14 2.71
N ARG A 42 -14.56 26.80 1.59
CA ARG A 42 -14.38 26.13 0.30
C ARG A 42 -13.19 25.17 0.33
N LYS A 43 -12.04 25.58 0.89
CA LYS A 43 -10.85 24.74 0.99
C LYS A 43 -11.09 23.54 1.90
N GLN A 44 -11.73 23.74 3.05
CA GLN A 44 -12.13 22.68 3.96
C GLN A 44 -13.01 21.65 3.27
N ARG A 45 -14.10 22.09 2.62
CA ARG A 45 -14.99 21.19 1.88
C ARG A 45 -14.28 20.43 0.77
N ASN A 46 -13.36 21.07 0.05
CA ASN A 46 -12.58 20.40 -0.99
C ASN A 46 -11.65 19.33 -0.40
N TRP A 47 -11.01 19.63 0.72
CA TRP A 47 -10.14 18.69 1.42
C TRP A 47 -10.92 17.47 1.94
N GLU A 48 -12.08 17.69 2.55
CA GLU A 48 -13.00 16.63 2.98
C GLU A 48 -13.45 15.76 1.80
N ARG A 49 -13.81 16.37 0.66
CA ARG A 49 -14.15 15.65 -0.57
C ARG A 49 -12.98 14.79 -1.07
N GLN A 50 -11.76 15.30 -1.07
CA GLN A 50 -10.58 14.52 -1.49
C GLN A 50 -10.32 13.33 -0.58
N LEU A 51 -10.48 13.51 0.74
CA LEU A 51 -10.37 12.40 1.69
C LEU A 51 -11.46 11.35 1.47
N ALA A 52 -12.71 11.77 1.29
CA ALA A 52 -13.82 10.88 0.99
C ALA A 52 -13.59 10.13 -0.32
N ALA A 53 -13.13 10.79 -1.38
CA ALA A 53 -12.80 10.18 -2.65
C ALA A 53 -11.67 9.15 -2.52
N ARG A 54 -10.60 9.45 -1.77
CA ARG A 54 -9.52 8.49 -1.50
C ARG A 54 -10.00 7.29 -0.71
N LYS A 55 -10.85 7.47 0.31
CA LYS A 55 -11.47 6.39 1.08
C LYS A 55 -12.38 5.52 0.21
N SER A 56 -13.19 6.15 -0.64
CA SER A 56 -14.08 5.46 -1.58
C SER A 56 -13.29 4.61 -2.57
N ARG A 57 -12.26 5.18 -3.21
CA ARG A 57 -11.36 4.43 -4.11
C ARG A 57 -10.71 3.23 -3.43
N ARG A 58 -10.25 3.36 -2.18
CA ARG A 58 -9.70 2.23 -1.41
C ARG A 58 -10.76 1.15 -1.16
N LYS A 59 -11.99 1.53 -0.85
CA LYS A 59 -13.11 0.60 -0.63
C LYS A 59 -13.45 -0.14 -1.92
N GLU A 60 -13.59 0.58 -3.03
CA GLU A 60 -13.86 0.02 -4.35
C GLU A 60 -12.77 -0.95 -4.81
N GLU A 61 -11.49 -0.55 -4.70
CA GLU A 61 -10.34 -1.42 -4.99
C GLU A 61 -10.36 -2.71 -4.14
N LYS A 62 -10.70 -2.59 -2.85
CA LYS A 62 -10.83 -3.75 -1.96
C LYS A 62 -11.95 -4.67 -2.41
N GLN A 63 -13.10 -4.13 -2.84
CA GLN A 63 -14.19 -4.95 -3.39
C GLN A 63 -13.81 -5.59 -4.73
N ARG A 64 -13.15 -4.86 -5.62
CA ARG A 64 -12.65 -5.41 -6.90
C ARG A 64 -11.70 -6.58 -6.65
N ARG A 65 -10.78 -6.46 -5.69
CA ARG A 65 -9.87 -7.55 -5.31
C ARG A 65 -10.60 -8.76 -4.73
N LYS A 66 -11.65 -8.55 -3.94
CA LYS A 66 -12.49 -9.64 -3.41
C LYS A 66 -13.23 -10.34 -4.55
N PHE A 67 -13.84 -9.59 -5.46
CA PHE A 67 -14.54 -10.14 -6.62
C PHE A 67 -13.58 -10.91 -7.53
N ASN A 68 -12.41 -10.35 -7.85
CA ASN A 68 -11.39 -11.05 -8.64
C ASN A 68 -10.90 -12.34 -7.96
N ARG A 69 -10.80 -12.37 -6.62
CA ARG A 69 -10.42 -13.57 -5.88
C ARG A 69 -11.50 -14.66 -5.97
N VAL A 70 -12.78 -14.28 -5.95
CA VAL A 70 -13.90 -15.21 -6.11
C VAL A 70 -14.00 -15.68 -7.56
N GLN A 71 -13.84 -14.78 -8.54
CA GLN A 71 -13.82 -15.14 -9.96
C GLN A 71 -12.64 -16.06 -10.32
N GLU A 72 -11.42 -15.82 -9.80
CA GLU A 72 -10.28 -16.74 -9.93
C GLU A 72 -10.60 -18.12 -9.32
N PHE A 73 -11.41 -18.17 -8.26
CA PHE A 73 -11.81 -19.41 -7.61
C PHE A 73 -12.92 -20.15 -8.38
N ASP A 74 -13.89 -19.43 -8.95
CA ASP A 74 -15.00 -20.01 -9.71
C ASP A 74 -14.57 -20.46 -11.12
N ALA A 75 -13.59 -19.79 -11.75
CA ALA A 75 -13.09 -20.15 -13.08
C ALA A 75 -12.18 -21.40 -13.08
N ASP A 76 -11.68 -21.79 -11.91
CA ASP A 76 -10.77 -22.94 -11.72
C ASP A 76 -11.45 -24.03 -10.85
N SER A 77 -12.80 -24.10 -10.90
CA SER A 77 -13.63 -25.01 -10.11
C SER A 77 -13.51 -26.49 -10.49
N ASP A 78 -12.92 -26.80 -11.65
CA ASP A 78 -12.75 -28.17 -12.15
C ASP A 78 -11.42 -28.83 -11.72
N ARG A 79 -10.54 -28.12 -11.00
CA ARG A 79 -9.28 -28.66 -10.47
C ARG A 79 -9.11 -28.32 -9.00
N PRO A 80 -8.54 -29.23 -8.17
CA PRO A 80 -8.18 -28.89 -6.80
C PRO A 80 -7.16 -27.74 -6.83
N GLN A 81 -7.60 -26.55 -6.42
CA GLN A 81 -6.79 -25.34 -6.46
C GLN A 81 -5.67 -25.41 -5.44
N LEU A 82 -4.52 -25.88 -5.91
CA LEU A 82 -3.28 -25.79 -5.15
C LEU A 82 -3.02 -24.32 -4.80
N SER A 83 -2.61 -24.05 -3.57
CA SER A 83 -2.29 -22.68 -3.16
C SER A 83 -1.26 -22.06 -4.11
N LYS A 84 -1.30 -20.72 -4.31
CA LYS A 84 -0.31 -20.02 -5.16
C LYS A 84 1.14 -20.35 -4.78
N ARG A 85 1.40 -20.64 -3.49
CA ARG A 85 2.71 -21.08 -3.00
C ARG A 85 3.09 -22.45 -3.52
N VAL A 86 2.14 -23.40 -3.53
CA VAL A 86 2.34 -24.76 -4.04
C VAL A 86 2.50 -24.74 -5.56
N GLN A 87 1.67 -24.00 -6.30
CA GLN A 87 1.83 -23.85 -7.75
C GLN A 87 3.21 -23.29 -8.11
N LYS A 88 3.67 -22.24 -7.42
CA LYS A 88 5.02 -21.69 -7.61
C LYS A 88 6.12 -22.69 -7.29
N ALA A 89 5.95 -23.53 -6.27
CA ALA A 89 6.91 -24.57 -5.93
C ALA A 89 6.99 -25.61 -7.06
N ILE A 90 5.85 -26.09 -7.56
CA ILE A 90 5.78 -27.05 -8.67
C ILE A 90 6.42 -26.48 -9.94
N THR A 91 6.15 -25.22 -10.29
CA THR A 91 6.77 -24.61 -11.48
C THR A 91 8.28 -24.51 -11.34
N LYS A 92 8.78 -24.16 -10.14
CA LYS A 92 10.23 -24.09 -9.89
C LYS A 92 10.89 -25.45 -9.97
N GLU A 93 10.26 -26.47 -9.39
CA GLU A 93 10.73 -27.86 -9.44
C GLU A 93 10.83 -28.35 -10.89
N ARG A 94 9.77 -28.18 -11.68
CA ARG A 94 9.76 -28.55 -13.11
C ARG A 94 10.81 -27.80 -13.93
N LEU A 95 11.03 -26.52 -13.64
CA LEU A 95 12.08 -25.74 -14.31
C LEU A 95 13.48 -26.27 -13.96
N ALA A 96 13.73 -26.56 -12.68
CA ALA A 96 15.01 -27.11 -12.24
C ALA A 96 15.25 -28.49 -12.84
N GLU A 97 14.23 -29.35 -12.88
CA GLU A 97 14.26 -30.65 -13.54
C GLU A 97 14.63 -30.50 -15.02
N ALA A 98 13.93 -29.62 -15.76
CA ALA A 98 14.20 -29.37 -17.17
C ALA A 98 15.60 -28.79 -17.42
N GLN A 99 16.14 -27.96 -16.52
CA GLN A 99 17.51 -27.45 -16.61
C GLN A 99 18.56 -28.55 -16.40
N SER A 100 18.26 -29.53 -15.53
CA SER A 100 19.18 -30.62 -15.21
C SER A 100 19.15 -31.77 -16.22
N THR A 101 17.99 -32.07 -16.79
CA THR A 101 17.78 -33.23 -17.69
C THR A 101 17.68 -32.82 -19.16
N GLY A 102 17.42 -31.55 -19.45
CA GLY A 102 17.22 -31.05 -20.80
C GLY A 102 18.48 -31.10 -21.65
N LEU A 103 18.28 -31.30 -22.96
CA LEU A 103 19.35 -31.14 -23.94
C LEU A 103 19.77 -29.66 -24.01
N ARG A 104 21.08 -29.42 -24.03
CA ARG A 104 21.63 -28.07 -24.21
C ARG A 104 21.51 -27.69 -25.67
N LEU A 105 20.79 -26.59 -25.94
CA LEU A 105 20.79 -25.94 -27.25
C LEU A 105 21.88 -24.86 -27.26
N CYS A 106 22.89 -25.04 -28.11
CA CYS A 106 23.94 -24.04 -28.30
C CYS A 106 23.66 -23.27 -29.59
N VAL A 107 23.67 -21.94 -29.51
CA VAL A 107 23.66 -21.06 -30.68
C VAL A 107 25.08 -20.55 -30.85
N ASP A 108 25.69 -20.83 -32.01
CA ASP A 108 27.01 -20.29 -32.34
C ASP A 108 26.90 -18.82 -32.73
N LEU A 109 27.68 -17.97 -32.07
CA LEU A 109 27.72 -16.54 -32.28
C LEU A 109 29.02 -16.10 -32.96
N SER A 110 29.86 -17.04 -33.44
CA SER A 110 31.14 -16.74 -34.09
C SER A 110 31.02 -15.82 -35.32
N MET A 111 29.85 -15.79 -35.95
CA MET A 111 29.57 -15.00 -37.15
C MET A 111 29.02 -13.60 -36.87
N THR A 112 28.99 -13.13 -35.61
CA THR A 112 28.44 -11.79 -35.30
C THR A 112 29.22 -10.66 -35.95
N ASP A 113 30.52 -10.85 -36.22
CA ASP A 113 31.39 -9.83 -36.81
C ASP A 113 31.05 -9.48 -38.26
N CYS A 114 30.32 -10.35 -38.96
CA CYS A 114 29.85 -10.10 -40.33
C CYS A 114 28.36 -9.72 -40.41
N MET A 115 27.68 -9.57 -39.27
CA MET A 115 26.27 -9.19 -39.22
C MET A 115 26.13 -7.67 -39.09
N SER A 116 25.06 -7.12 -39.68
CA SER A 116 24.68 -5.73 -39.48
C SER A 116 24.02 -5.51 -38.12
N ASP A 117 24.02 -4.27 -37.63
CA ASP A 117 23.38 -3.89 -36.36
C ASP A 117 21.90 -4.32 -36.29
N LYS A 118 21.20 -4.32 -37.42
CA LYS A 118 19.80 -4.76 -37.50
C LYS A 118 19.65 -6.27 -37.32
N GLU A 119 20.59 -7.05 -37.85
CA GLU A 119 20.60 -8.51 -37.71
C GLU A 119 21.01 -8.92 -36.30
N ILE A 120 22.01 -8.26 -35.72
CA ILE A 120 22.40 -8.44 -34.32
C ILE A 120 21.23 -8.08 -33.39
N SER A 121 20.55 -6.96 -33.63
CA SER A 121 19.38 -6.55 -32.84
C SER A 121 18.24 -7.57 -32.92
N ARG A 122 18.00 -8.16 -34.10
CA ARG A 122 17.00 -9.24 -34.25
C ARG A 122 17.40 -10.52 -33.53
N LEU A 123 18.70 -10.83 -33.46
CA LEU A 123 19.22 -12.02 -32.77
C LEU A 123 19.05 -11.91 -31.25
N ALA A 124 19.13 -10.69 -30.70
CA ALA A 124 18.98 -10.44 -29.26
C ALA A 124 17.53 -10.55 -28.75
N GLY A 125 16.53 -10.40 -29.63
CA GLY A 125 15.11 -10.45 -29.29
C GLY A 125 14.50 -9.11 -28.92
#